data_AF-A0A384JR92-F1
#
_entry.id   AF-A0A384JR92-F1
#
_cell.length_a   1.000
_cell.length_b   1.000
_cell.length_c   1.000
_cell.angle_alpha   90.00
_cell.angle_beta   90.00
_cell.angle_gamma   90.00
#
_symmetry.space_group_name_H-M   'P 1'
#
loop_
_entity.id
_entity.type
_entity.pdbx_description
1 polymer ?
#
loop_
_entity_poly.entity_id
_entity_poly.type
_entity_poly.pdbx_seq_one_letter_code
_entity_poly.pdbx_strand_id
1 'polypeptide(L)'
;MRASLTPLITLFIITLAEASVTCVKVGATAKATWTNSAGKTCTWTGTVGSNFGTNTVNAGDYSCNGRCGAGCTGSALGNYYTQDCWNHDICSYFNNASGGASDANCGSAYTAAEDDYLLGGVDGCTQTNPSNSAVAPTTKPVCA
;
A
#
# COMPACT_ATOMS: atom_id res chain seq x y z
N MET A 1 -2.57 8.22 -61.25
CA MET A 1 -1.92 8.44 -59.95
C MET A 1 -3.01 8.68 -58.91
N ARG A 2 -3.36 7.69 -58.09
CA ARG A 2 -4.39 7.81 -57.05
C ARG A 2 -3.69 7.85 -55.69
N ALA A 3 -3.78 8.98 -55.00
CA ALA A 3 -3.27 9.12 -53.64
C ALA A 3 -4.30 8.53 -52.67
N SER A 4 -3.88 7.53 -51.89
CA SER A 4 -4.66 6.96 -50.79
C SER A 4 -4.27 7.70 -49.52
N LEU A 5 -5.20 8.46 -48.93
CA LEU A 5 -5.05 9.06 -47.61
C LEU A 5 -5.51 8.03 -46.57
N THR A 6 -4.55 7.50 -45.81
CA THR A 6 -4.81 6.63 -44.66
C THR A 6 -5.00 7.50 -43.42
N PRO A 7 -6.12 7.41 -42.67
CA PRO A 7 -6.30 8.17 -41.44
C PRO A 7 -5.43 7.57 -40.33
N LEU A 8 -4.57 8.41 -39.75
CA LEU A 8 -3.72 8.06 -38.61
C LEU A 8 -4.59 8.07 -37.34
N ILE A 9 -5.13 6.92 -36.95
CA ILE A 9 -5.76 6.75 -35.63
C ILE A 9 -4.63 6.80 -34.59
N THR A 10 -4.57 7.90 -33.85
CA THR A 10 -3.60 8.08 -32.76
C THR A 10 -4.16 7.36 -31.54
N LEU A 11 -3.65 6.15 -31.29
CA LEU A 11 -3.94 5.39 -30.08
C LEU A 11 -3.21 6.07 -28.92
N PHE A 12 -3.95 6.80 -28.08
CA PHE A 12 -3.43 7.22 -26.78
C PHE A 12 -3.26 5.96 -25.93
N ILE A 13 -2.04 5.42 -25.90
CA ILE A 13 -1.64 4.49 -24.85
C ILE A 13 -1.63 5.30 -23.57
N ILE A 14 -2.72 5.23 -22.80
CA ILE A 14 -2.64 5.55 -21.37
C ILE A 14 -1.71 4.48 -20.82
N THR A 15 -0.44 4.85 -20.62
CA THR A 15 0.46 4.08 -19.77
C THR A 15 -0.13 4.16 -18.37
N LEU A 16 -1.04 3.24 -18.06
CA LEU A 16 -1.21 2.80 -16.69
C LEU A 16 0.15 2.20 -16.38
N ALA A 17 1.02 2.96 -15.71
CA ALA A 17 2.19 2.36 -15.11
C ALA A 17 1.62 1.33 -14.14
N GLU A 18 1.57 0.06 -14.57
CA GLU A 18 1.40 -1.04 -13.64
C GLU A 18 2.52 -0.84 -12.63
N ALA A 19 2.15 -0.43 -11.42
CA ALA A 19 3.11 -0.32 -10.35
C ALA A 19 3.56 -1.77 -10.13
N SER A 20 4.78 -2.08 -10.55
CA SER A 20 5.28 -3.44 -10.45
C SER A 20 5.18 -3.89 -9.00
N VAL A 21 4.45 -4.97 -8.75
CA VAL A 21 4.31 -5.54 -7.41
C VAL A 21 5.70 -5.80 -6.84
N THR A 22 5.98 -5.15 -5.71
CA THR A 22 7.28 -5.27 -5.05
C THR A 22 7.10 -5.95 -3.71
N CYS A 23 7.54 -7.20 -3.58
CA CYS A 23 7.42 -7.92 -2.32
C CYS A 23 8.32 -7.30 -1.23
N VAL A 24 7.79 -7.19 -0.01
CA VAL A 24 8.56 -6.87 1.19
C VAL A 24 8.54 -8.06 2.15
N LYS A 25 9.64 -8.30 2.86
CA LYS A 25 9.80 -9.51 3.68
C LYS A 25 9.41 -9.28 5.14
N VAL A 26 8.57 -10.14 5.70
CA VAL A 26 8.23 -10.14 7.15
C VAL A 26 9.51 -10.19 7.99
N GLY A 27 9.59 -9.30 8.99
CA GLY A 27 10.76 -9.14 9.86
C GLY A 27 11.88 -8.28 9.28
N ALA A 28 11.84 -7.92 8.01
CA ALA A 28 12.79 -6.96 7.42
C ALA A 28 12.38 -5.52 7.71
N THR A 29 13.36 -4.63 7.70
CA THR A 29 13.12 -3.19 7.73
C THR A 29 12.71 -2.70 6.34
N ALA A 30 11.59 -1.97 6.25
CA ALA A 30 11.12 -1.33 5.03
C ALA A 30 10.82 0.15 5.27
N LYS A 31 10.91 0.95 4.21
CA LYS A 31 10.54 2.38 4.23
C LYS A 31 9.17 2.55 3.58
N ALA A 32 8.21 3.03 4.35
CA ALA A 32 6.93 3.49 3.84
C ALA A 32 7.10 4.90 3.26
N THR A 33 6.48 5.15 2.12
CA THR A 33 6.43 6.47 1.47
C THR A 33 5.01 6.73 0.97
N TRP A 34 4.47 7.91 1.23
CA TRP A 34 3.17 8.32 0.69
C TRP A 34 3.09 9.84 0.51
N THR A 35 2.14 10.29 -0.32
CA THR A 35 1.82 11.70 -0.47
C THR A 35 0.61 12.04 0.37
N ASN A 36 0.73 13.00 1.28
CA ASN A 36 -0.38 13.41 2.15
C ASN A 36 -1.30 14.45 1.48
N SER A 37 -2.38 14.84 2.18
CA SER A 37 -3.36 15.83 1.71
C SER A 37 -2.78 17.22 1.43
N ALA A 38 -1.61 17.54 1.98
CA ALA A 38 -0.89 18.79 1.71
C ALA A 38 0.07 18.69 0.51
N GLY A 39 0.08 17.57 -0.21
CA GLY A 39 0.98 17.31 -1.33
C GLY A 39 2.44 17.04 -0.92
N LYS A 40 2.71 16.80 0.36
CA LYS A 40 4.06 16.51 0.87
C LYS A 40 4.35 15.02 0.78
N THR A 41 5.62 14.69 0.56
CA THR A 41 6.08 13.30 0.63
C THR A 41 6.41 12.97 2.08
N CYS A 42 5.64 12.07 2.67
CA CYS A 42 5.84 11.54 4.00
C CYS A 42 6.58 10.20 3.93
N THR A 43 7.50 9.99 4.87
CA THR A 43 8.26 8.74 4.98
C THR A 43 8.31 8.26 6.42
N TRP A 44 8.33 6.94 6.60
CA TRP A 44 8.56 6.29 7.88
C TRP A 44 9.24 4.94 7.67
N THR A 45 10.11 4.51 8.59
CA THR A 45 10.82 3.24 8.49
C THR A 45 10.53 2.38 9.71
N GLY A 46 10.26 1.09 9.47
CA GLY A 46 10.07 0.11 10.52
C GLY A 46 10.05 -1.31 9.98
N THR A 47 9.60 -2.24 10.81
CA THR A 47 9.66 -3.67 10.52
C THR A 47 8.36 -4.16 9.88
N VAL A 48 8.48 -4.83 8.74
CA VAL A 48 7.35 -5.48 8.04
C VAL A 48 6.77 -6.61 8.89
N GLY A 49 5.46 -6.73 8.92
CA GLY A 49 4.73 -7.67 9.78
C GLY A 49 4.63 -7.22 11.24
N SER A 50 4.96 -5.97 11.55
CA SER A 50 4.71 -5.40 12.87
C SER A 50 3.22 -5.49 13.25
N ASN A 51 2.95 -5.45 14.55
CA ASN A 51 1.60 -5.38 15.07
C ASN A 51 1.44 -4.08 15.87
N PHE A 52 0.79 -3.07 15.28
CA PHE A 52 0.53 -1.81 15.97
C PHE A 52 -0.79 -1.83 16.77
N GLY A 53 -1.53 -2.95 16.71
CA GLY A 53 -2.82 -3.12 17.35
C GLY A 53 -3.95 -2.39 16.63
N THR A 54 -5.05 -2.20 17.34
CA THR A 54 -6.23 -1.49 16.81
C THR A 54 -6.09 0.01 17.06
N ASN A 55 -6.36 0.82 16.04
CA ASN A 55 -6.44 2.27 16.20
C ASN A 55 -7.82 2.66 16.75
N THR A 56 -7.84 3.40 17.86
CA THR A 56 -9.08 3.77 18.55
C THR A 56 -9.94 4.79 17.82
N VAL A 57 -9.39 5.51 16.83
CA VAL A 57 -10.09 6.57 16.10
C VAL A 57 -10.93 6.01 14.95
N ASN A 58 -10.36 5.08 14.17
CA ASN A 58 -11.03 4.50 12.99
C ASN A 58 -11.35 3.00 13.15
N ALA A 59 -11.06 2.40 14.30
CA ALA A 59 -11.21 0.98 14.59
C ALA A 59 -10.44 0.04 13.64
N GLY A 60 -9.47 0.56 12.89
CA GLY A 60 -8.65 -0.23 11.97
C GLY A 60 -7.73 -1.19 12.73
N ASP A 61 -7.60 -2.41 12.22
CA ASP A 61 -6.63 -3.41 12.70
C ASP A 61 -5.31 -3.26 11.93
N TYR A 62 -4.27 -2.80 12.63
CA TYR A 62 -2.93 -2.59 12.10
C TYR A 62 -1.95 -3.68 12.57
N SER A 63 -2.47 -4.91 12.74
CA SER A 63 -1.64 -6.10 12.83
C SER A 63 -1.11 -6.53 11.45
N CYS A 64 0.06 -7.17 11.40
CA CYS A 64 0.68 -7.63 10.15
C CYS A 64 0.99 -6.53 9.12
N ASN A 65 1.47 -5.36 9.56
CA ASN A 65 1.71 -4.22 8.65
C ASN A 65 2.54 -4.59 7.41
N GLY A 66 2.08 -4.18 6.24
CA GLY A 66 2.66 -4.54 4.96
C GLY A 66 1.97 -5.71 4.27
N ARG A 67 1.03 -6.38 4.95
CA ARG A 67 0.15 -7.37 4.36
C ARG A 67 -0.99 -6.67 3.63
N CYS A 68 -1.25 -7.06 2.39
CA CYS A 68 -2.42 -6.60 1.68
C CYS A 68 -3.71 -7.14 2.32
N GLY A 69 -4.56 -6.22 2.78
CA GLY A 69 -5.83 -6.52 3.46
C GLY A 69 -5.89 -5.97 4.88
N ALA A 70 -6.95 -6.32 5.61
CA ALA A 70 -7.15 -5.83 6.97
C ALA A 70 -6.45 -6.73 7.99
N GLY A 71 -5.45 -6.21 8.71
CA GLY A 71 -4.82 -6.91 9.83
C GLY A 71 -4.19 -8.26 9.47
N CYS A 72 -3.87 -9.06 10.49
CA CYS A 72 -3.44 -10.45 10.32
C CYS A 72 -4.59 -11.41 10.02
N THR A 73 -5.82 -11.10 10.47
CA THR A 73 -6.97 -12.02 10.42
C THR A 73 -8.18 -11.47 9.69
N GLY A 74 -8.14 -10.22 9.25
CA GLY A 74 -9.22 -9.61 8.48
C GLY A 74 -9.15 -9.94 6.99
N SER A 75 -10.07 -9.35 6.24
CA SER A 75 -10.29 -9.60 4.82
C SER A 75 -9.01 -9.43 3.99
N ALA A 76 -8.66 -10.47 3.24
CA ALA A 76 -7.61 -10.45 2.22
C ALA A 76 -7.80 -11.62 1.23
N LEU A 77 -7.16 -11.53 0.06
CA LEU A 77 -7.03 -12.66 -0.88
C LEU A 77 -5.92 -13.64 -0.49
N GLY A 78 -4.96 -13.18 0.31
CA GLY A 78 -3.85 -13.98 0.80
C GLY A 78 -2.94 -13.16 1.69
N ASN A 79 -1.87 -13.78 2.19
CA ASN A 79 -0.88 -13.10 3.01
C ASN A 79 0.22 -12.53 2.12
N TYR A 80 -0.15 -11.59 1.26
CA TYR A 80 0.77 -10.95 0.32
C TYR A 80 1.40 -9.75 1.01
N TYR A 81 2.72 -9.78 1.16
CA TYR A 81 3.44 -8.67 1.75
C TYR A 81 4.15 -7.88 0.67
N THR A 82 3.69 -6.66 0.44
CA THR A 82 4.12 -5.84 -0.68
C THR A 82 4.39 -4.39 -0.25
N GLN A 83 5.13 -3.67 -1.09
CA GLN A 83 5.59 -2.33 -0.79
C GLN A 83 4.44 -1.33 -0.73
N ASP A 84 3.40 -1.44 -1.57
CA ASP A 84 2.30 -0.48 -1.54
C ASP A 84 1.28 -0.78 -0.45
N CYS A 85 1.04 -2.05 -0.14
CA CYS A 85 0.30 -2.42 1.07
C CYS A 85 1.04 -1.94 2.34
N TRP A 86 2.39 -1.99 2.36
CA TRP A 86 3.19 -1.39 3.43
C TRP A 86 3.07 0.14 3.48
N ASN A 87 3.14 0.82 2.34
CA ASN A 87 2.95 2.27 2.27
C ASN A 87 1.58 2.68 2.82
N HIS A 88 0.52 1.99 2.38
CA HIS A 88 -0.85 2.24 2.78
C HIS A 88 -1.07 1.97 4.27
N ASP A 89 -0.65 0.83 4.81
CA ASP A 89 -0.86 0.49 6.22
C ASP A 89 -0.23 1.52 7.15
N ILE A 90 1.00 1.92 6.86
CA ILE A 90 1.72 2.91 7.66
C ILE A 90 1.08 4.29 7.53
N CYS A 91 0.72 4.72 6.31
CA CYS A 91 -0.02 5.96 6.10
C CYS A 91 -1.31 5.95 6.92
N SER A 92 -2.09 4.88 6.78
CA SER A 92 -3.42 4.72 7.35
C SER A 92 -3.38 4.77 8.87
N TYR A 93 -2.41 4.08 9.50
CA TYR A 93 -2.21 4.11 10.94
C TYR A 93 -1.96 5.54 11.45
N PHE A 94 -0.99 6.25 10.85
CA PHE A 94 -0.58 7.57 11.34
C PHE A 94 -1.57 8.69 11.02
N ASN A 95 -2.43 8.52 10.01
CA ASN A 95 -3.41 9.52 9.58
C ASN A 95 -4.85 9.18 9.97
N ASN A 96 -5.07 8.07 10.68
CA ASN A 96 -6.40 7.53 11.01
C ASN A 96 -7.28 7.40 9.75
N ALA A 97 -6.69 6.91 8.65
CA ALA A 97 -7.34 6.97 7.35
C ALA A 97 -8.64 6.18 7.31
N SER A 98 -9.58 6.62 6.47
CA SER A 98 -10.87 5.96 6.25
C SER A 98 -11.43 6.32 4.86
N GLY A 99 -12.28 5.45 4.31
CA GLY A 99 -12.87 5.68 2.98
C GLY A 99 -12.00 5.24 1.80
N GLY A 100 -10.94 4.46 2.04
CA GLY A 100 -10.12 3.84 0.99
C GLY A 100 -9.49 4.87 0.06
N ALA A 101 -9.65 4.69 -1.24
CA ALA A 101 -9.13 5.59 -2.28
C ALA A 101 -9.58 7.06 -2.14
N SER A 102 -10.68 7.33 -1.43
CA SER A 102 -11.18 8.69 -1.19
C SER A 102 -10.56 9.37 0.04
N ASP A 103 -9.71 8.67 0.81
CA ASP A 103 -9.03 9.27 1.94
C ASP A 103 -8.06 10.38 1.49
N ALA A 104 -8.14 11.55 2.10
CA ALA A 104 -7.36 12.71 1.68
C ALA A 104 -5.84 12.54 1.89
N ASN A 105 -5.40 11.71 2.85
CA ASN A 105 -3.98 11.51 3.15
C ASN A 105 -3.43 10.22 2.56
N CYS A 106 -4.26 9.17 2.49
CA CYS A 106 -3.83 7.82 2.17
C CYS A 106 -4.53 7.23 0.94
N GLY A 107 -5.46 7.95 0.31
CA GLY A 107 -6.20 7.45 -0.85
C GLY A 107 -5.30 7.08 -2.03
N SER A 108 -4.26 7.88 -2.29
CA SER A 108 -3.27 7.54 -3.31
C SER A 108 -2.49 6.27 -2.98
N ALA A 109 -2.13 6.06 -1.71
CA ALA A 109 -1.44 4.83 -1.29
C ALA A 109 -2.38 3.63 -1.31
N TYR A 110 -3.67 3.83 -1.00
CA TYR A 110 -4.69 2.80 -1.13
C TYR A 110 -4.84 2.36 -2.59
N THR A 111 -4.99 3.30 -3.53
CA THR A 111 -5.10 3.00 -4.97
C THR A 111 -3.85 2.30 -5.50
N ALA A 112 -2.66 2.73 -5.06
CA ALA A 112 -1.41 2.05 -5.43
C ALA A 112 -1.29 0.63 -4.85
N ALA A 113 -2.07 0.28 -3.83
CA ALA A 113 -2.05 -1.06 -3.25
C ALA A 113 -3.11 -2.01 -3.86
N GLU A 114 -3.96 -1.53 -4.77
CA GLU A 114 -5.06 -2.32 -5.34
C GLU A 114 -4.56 -3.44 -6.26
N ASP A 115 -3.56 -3.17 -7.10
CA ASP A 115 -2.90 -4.17 -7.92
C ASP A 115 -2.04 -5.11 -7.08
N ASP A 116 -1.32 -4.62 -6.07
CA ASP A 116 -0.63 -5.45 -5.07
C ASP A 116 -1.57 -6.45 -4.37
N TYR A 117 -2.78 -6.01 -4.02
CA TYR A 117 -3.81 -6.85 -3.40
C TYR A 117 -4.27 -7.97 -4.35
N LEU A 118 -4.42 -7.68 -5.65
CA LEU A 118 -4.90 -8.62 -6.65
C LEU A 118 -3.81 -9.55 -7.19
N LEU A 119 -2.58 -9.05 -7.35
CA LEU A 119 -1.49 -9.70 -8.07
C LEU A 119 -0.35 -10.19 -7.16
N GLY A 120 -0.31 -9.77 -5.88
CA GLY A 120 0.72 -10.17 -4.93
C GLY A 120 0.88 -11.69 -4.75
N GLY A 121 -0.18 -12.47 -4.98
CA GLY A 121 -0.10 -13.93 -5.02
C GLY A 121 0.61 -14.48 -6.25
N VAL A 122 0.35 -13.89 -7.43
CA VAL A 122 0.97 -14.26 -8.71
C VAL A 122 2.46 -13.92 -8.70
N ASP A 123 2.82 -12.79 -8.10
CA ASP A 123 4.21 -12.32 -8.01
C ASP A 123 4.99 -12.92 -6.83
N GLY A 124 4.41 -13.91 -6.14
CA GLY A 124 5.11 -14.71 -5.14
C GLY A 124 5.34 -14.00 -3.80
N CYS A 125 4.59 -12.94 -3.49
CA CYS A 125 4.72 -12.19 -2.24
C CYS A 125 4.05 -12.88 -1.04
N THR A 126 3.57 -14.11 -1.20
CA THR A 126 2.92 -14.89 -0.14
C THR A 126 3.90 -15.24 0.98
N GLN A 127 3.57 -14.87 2.22
CA GLN A 127 4.36 -15.18 3.41
C GLN A 127 3.48 -15.64 4.58
N THR A 128 4.12 -16.17 5.63
CA THR A 128 3.43 -16.52 6.88
C THR A 128 3.28 -15.28 7.76
N ASN A 129 2.07 -15.02 8.24
CA ASN A 129 1.81 -13.93 9.18
C ASN A 129 2.56 -14.17 10.50
N PRO A 130 3.28 -13.17 11.03
CA PRO A 130 3.93 -13.30 12.33
C PRO A 130 2.90 -13.24 13.47
N SER A 131 3.26 -13.79 14.64
CA SER A 131 2.46 -13.74 15.86
C SER A 131 3.09 -12.78 16.88
N ASN A 132 3.12 -11.50 16.53
CA ASN A 132 3.69 -10.45 17.38
C ASN A 132 2.65 -9.88 18.36
N SER A 133 3.07 -9.60 19.60
CA SER A 133 2.26 -8.79 20.51
C SER A 133 2.10 -7.36 19.98
N ALA A 134 0.95 -6.72 20.27
CA ALA A 134 0.69 -5.37 19.82
C ALA A 134 1.63 -4.36 20.51
N VAL A 135 2.34 -3.56 19.71
CA VAL A 135 3.24 -2.49 20.15
C VAL A 135 3.13 -1.33 19.17
N ALA A 136 2.59 -0.20 19.64
CA ALA A 136 2.51 1.02 18.85
C ALA A 136 3.92 1.60 18.58
N PRO A 137 4.16 2.19 17.39
CA PRO A 137 5.44 2.82 17.08
C PRO A 137 5.66 4.08 17.93
N THR A 138 6.89 4.27 18.41
CA THR A 138 7.28 5.44 19.20
C THR A 138 7.76 6.61 18.35
N THR A 139 8.14 6.35 17.09
CA THR A 139 8.58 7.36 16.12
C THR A 139 7.43 7.85 15.27
N LYS A 140 7.58 9.04 14.69
CA LYS A 140 6.59 9.66 13.80
C LYS A 140 7.13 9.79 12.37
N PRO A 141 6.26 9.83 11.35
CA PRO A 141 6.67 10.08 9.98
C PRO A 141 7.30 11.47 9.80
N VAL A 142 8.17 11.59 8.81
CA VAL A 142 8.76 12.87 8.38
C VAL A 142 8.16 13.23 7.03
N CYS A 143 7.59 14.43 6.91
CA CYS A 143 6.97 14.93 5.67
C CYS A 143 7.67 16.20 5.18
N ALA A 144 8.16 16.16 3.94
CA ALA A 144 8.83 17.26 3.26
C ALA A 144 8.02 17.73 2.05
#